data_AF-A0A914CY20-F1
#
_entry.id   AF-A0A914CY20-F1
#
_cell.length_a   1.000
_cell.length_b   1.000
_cell.length_c   1.000
_cell.angle_alpha   90.00
_cell.angle_beta   90.00
_cell.angle_gamma   90.00
#
_symmetry.space_group_name_H-M   'P 1'
#
loop_
_entity.id
_entity.type
_entity.pdbx_description
1 polymer ?
#
loop_
_entity_poly.entity_id
_entity_poly.type
_entity_poly.pdbx_seq_one_letter_code
_entity_poly.pdbx_strand_id
1 'polypeptide(L)'
;MIDYLKFEQNDCPTTSKADLQNLCPIGTYQLYDKKKVILDKARFRCLREDLLEKIVDLDLSVNYDDFIAKDHFEEQFGDQIRWITAHKKKHRQSKLSEILHGSEFYTYRGLLKKIASIPFATRRSFFDATNFKIVAVKFHGVIFLCEAPRNPSFYKDSFKQDEEYSFCEDENMRAYYYGNKFEQLITSTSKYRVA
;
A
#
# COMPACT_ATOMS: atom_id res chain seq x y z
N MET A 1 -0.61 7.77 -24.62
CA MET A 1 0.86 7.70 -24.54
C MET A 1 1.17 7.11 -23.17
N ILE A 2 1.84 5.97 -23.12
CA ILE A 2 2.26 5.31 -21.88
C ILE A 2 3.77 5.44 -21.85
N ASP A 3 4.27 6.25 -20.92
CA ASP A 3 5.70 6.47 -20.76
C ASP A 3 6.19 5.64 -19.56
N TYR A 4 7.32 4.96 -19.75
CA TYR A 4 7.98 4.19 -18.69
C TYR A 4 9.17 4.99 -18.17
N LEU A 5 9.18 5.30 -16.87
CA LEU A 5 10.32 5.96 -16.23
C LEU A 5 11.32 4.92 -15.75
N LYS A 6 12.60 5.09 -16.11
CA LYS A 6 13.73 4.37 -15.51
C LYS A 6 14.48 5.33 -14.58
N PHE A 7 14.77 4.89 -13.36
CA PHE A 7 15.59 5.64 -12.41
C PHE A 7 17.01 5.09 -12.44
N GLU A 8 17.97 5.94 -12.81
CA GLU A 8 19.41 5.64 -12.70
C GLU A 8 19.96 6.35 -11.44
N GLN A 9 20.90 5.71 -10.75
CA GLN A 9 21.32 6.07 -9.38
C GLN A 9 22.25 7.31 -9.31
N ASN A 10 22.40 8.09 -10.37
CA ASN A 10 23.53 9.02 -10.50
C ASN A 10 23.26 10.48 -10.13
N ASP A 11 22.06 10.86 -9.72
CA ASP A 11 21.79 12.23 -9.26
C ASP A 11 21.02 12.18 -7.94
N CYS A 12 21.73 12.38 -6.82
CA CYS A 12 21.09 12.63 -5.53
C CYS A 12 20.76 14.13 -5.47
N PRO A 13 19.47 14.54 -5.56
CA PRO A 13 19.13 15.94 -5.49
C PRO A 13 19.40 16.44 -4.07
N THR A 14 20.48 17.21 -3.88
CA THR A 14 20.64 18.14 -2.77
C THR A 14 19.60 19.25 -2.91
N THR A 15 18.33 18.91 -2.72
CA THR A 15 17.24 19.89 -2.75
C THR A 15 17.20 20.60 -1.41
N SER A 16 17.35 21.93 -1.47
CA SER A 16 17.00 22.86 -0.40
C SER A 16 15.60 22.53 0.12
N LYS A 17 15.46 22.46 1.45
CA LYS A 17 14.21 22.24 2.23
C LYS A 17 12.95 22.06 1.36
N ALA A 18 12.50 20.82 1.22
CA ALA A 18 11.18 20.56 0.65
C ALA A 18 10.10 21.16 1.55
N ASP A 19 9.22 21.98 0.98
CA ASP A 19 8.03 22.46 1.67
C ASP A 19 7.03 21.32 1.82
N LEU A 20 6.97 20.76 3.02
CA LEU A 20 6.04 19.67 3.34
C LEU A 20 4.65 20.27 3.62
N GLN A 21 3.67 19.84 2.82
CA GLN A 21 2.27 20.15 3.08
C GLN A 21 1.69 19.24 4.15
N ASN A 22 0.81 19.78 5.00
CA ASN A 22 0.06 18.98 5.96
C ASN A 22 -0.89 18.02 5.24
N LEU A 23 -0.85 16.75 5.64
CA LEU A 23 -1.70 15.71 5.06
C LEU A 23 -3.14 15.87 5.55
N CYS A 24 -4.09 15.94 4.62
CA CYS A 24 -5.52 15.99 4.92
C CYS A 24 -6.23 14.76 4.35
N PRO A 25 -6.91 13.93 5.17
CA PRO A 25 -7.65 12.78 4.67
C PRO A 25 -8.90 13.25 3.90
N ILE A 26 -8.93 13.02 2.59
CA ILE A 26 -10.04 13.39 1.70
C ILE A 26 -11.24 12.43 1.78
N GLY A 27 -11.03 11.21 2.28
CA GLY A 27 -12.08 10.22 2.46
C GLY A 27 -11.53 8.86 2.85
N THR A 28 -12.43 7.95 3.19
CA THR A 28 -12.10 6.59 3.60
C THR A 28 -13.01 5.60 2.89
N TYR A 29 -12.52 4.38 2.70
CA TYR A 29 -13.33 3.31 2.15
C TYR A 29 -12.91 1.94 2.68
N GLN A 30 -13.79 0.98 2.49
CA GLN A 30 -13.56 -0.42 2.82
C GLN A 30 -13.83 -1.30 1.63
N LEU A 31 -13.03 -2.37 1.54
CA LEU A 31 -13.18 -3.42 0.56
C LEU A 31 -13.93 -4.59 1.18
N TYR A 32 -15.05 -4.95 0.55
CA TYR A 32 -15.80 -6.18 0.81
C TYR A 32 -15.61 -7.12 -0.39
N ASP A 33 -15.10 -8.32 -0.12
CA ASP A 33 -14.94 -9.46 -1.04
C ASP A 33 -14.45 -9.07 -2.44
N LYS A 34 -13.43 -8.20 -2.48
CA LYS A 34 -12.69 -7.78 -3.69
C LYS A 34 -13.55 -7.08 -4.78
N LYS A 35 -14.82 -6.80 -4.52
CA LYS A 35 -15.76 -6.30 -5.55
C LYS A 35 -16.53 -5.06 -5.13
N LYS A 36 -16.68 -4.81 -3.83
CA LYS A 36 -17.51 -3.72 -3.32
C LYS A 36 -16.69 -2.75 -2.47
N VAL A 37 -16.61 -1.51 -2.94
CA VAL A 37 -16.11 -0.37 -2.17
C VAL A 37 -17.28 0.24 -1.41
N ILE A 38 -17.18 0.30 -0.09
CA ILE A 38 -18.14 1.00 0.77
C ILE A 38 -17.49 2.25 1.34
N LEU A 39 -18.17 3.39 1.21
CA LEU A 39 -17.70 4.70 1.67
C LEU A 39 -18.10 4.93 3.14
N ASP A 40 -17.55 4.11 4.04
CA ASP A 40 -17.82 4.23 5.47
C ASP A 40 -16.58 3.92 6.33
N LYS A 41 -16.78 3.97 7.65
CA LYS A 41 -15.77 3.64 8.68
C LYS A 41 -16.16 2.44 9.55
N ALA A 42 -17.13 1.63 9.12
CA ALA A 42 -17.66 0.51 9.90
C ALA A 42 -16.59 -0.52 10.36
N ARG A 43 -15.51 -0.74 9.61
CA ARG A 43 -14.40 -1.65 9.95
C ARG A 43 -13.16 -0.96 10.48
N PHE A 44 -13.26 0.33 10.83
CA PHE A 44 -12.14 1.00 11.49
C PHE A 44 -11.93 0.34 12.84
N ARG A 45 -10.68 -0.04 13.11
CA ARG A 45 -10.28 -0.56 14.41
C ARG A 45 -9.51 0.55 15.13
N CYS A 46 -9.80 0.72 16.41
CA CYS A 46 -9.10 1.66 17.27
C CYS A 46 -8.02 0.92 18.04
N LEU A 47 -6.88 1.59 18.25
CA LEU A 47 -5.84 1.09 19.14
C LEU A 47 -6.42 0.90 20.54
N ARG A 48 -6.10 -0.23 21.16
CA ARG A 48 -6.44 -0.49 22.56
C ARG A 48 -5.40 0.17 23.46
N GLU A 49 -5.61 1.44 23.76
CA GLU A 49 -4.70 2.24 24.61
C GLU A 49 -4.52 1.62 26.00
N ASP A 50 -5.51 0.90 26.51
CA ASP A 50 -5.45 0.16 27.78
C ASP A 50 -4.36 -0.92 27.84
N LEU A 51 -3.83 -1.33 26.69
CA LEU A 51 -2.73 -2.29 26.58
C LEU A 51 -1.35 -1.61 26.54
N LEU A 52 -1.26 -0.31 26.26
CA LEU A 52 0.02 0.40 26.15
C LEU A 52 0.71 0.59 27.51
N GLU A 53 -0.07 0.68 28.58
CA GLU A 53 0.43 0.89 29.94
C GLU A 53 0.73 -0.44 30.66
N LYS A 54 0.53 -1.58 30.00
CA LYS A 54 0.67 -2.91 30.58
C LYS A 54 1.77 -3.69 29.89
N ILE A 55 2.49 -4.51 30.64
CA ILE A 55 3.29 -5.59 30.06
C ILE A 55 2.29 -6.68 29.66
N VAL A 56 2.12 -6.88 28.36
CA VAL A 56 1.20 -7.88 27.82
C VAL A 56 2.00 -8.95 27.10
N ASP A 57 1.79 -10.20 27.47
CA ASP A 57 2.31 -11.35 26.74
C ASP A 57 1.35 -11.69 25.60
N LEU A 58 1.73 -11.33 24.38
CA LEU A 58 0.92 -11.51 23.18
C LEU A 58 1.38 -12.78 22.45
N ASP A 59 0.60 -13.85 22.56
CA ASP A 59 0.83 -15.04 21.74
C ASP A 59 0.37 -14.79 20.30
N LEU A 60 1.35 -14.53 19.43
CA LEU A 60 1.14 -14.29 18.00
C LEU A 60 0.92 -15.57 17.19
N SER A 61 1.11 -16.75 17.77
CA SER A 61 1.02 -18.05 17.07
C SER A 61 -0.37 -18.68 17.10
N VAL A 62 -1.25 -18.24 18.01
CA VAL A 62 -2.58 -18.82 18.23
C VAL A 62 -3.44 -18.80 16.96
N ASN A 63 -3.83 -19.97 16.45
CA ASN A 63 -4.65 -20.18 15.24
C ASN A 63 -3.90 -19.86 13.93
N TYR A 64 -2.59 -20.10 13.87
CA TYR A 64 -1.84 -20.01 12.61
C TYR A 64 -2.36 -21.02 11.57
N ASP A 65 -2.71 -22.24 12.00
CA ASP A 65 -3.16 -23.31 11.09
C ASP A 65 -4.49 -22.98 10.38
N ASP A 66 -5.32 -22.11 10.96
CA ASP A 66 -6.57 -21.62 10.37
C ASP A 66 -6.39 -20.35 9.51
N PHE A 67 -5.15 -19.87 9.35
CA PHE A 67 -4.88 -18.61 8.69
C PHE A 67 -5.11 -18.68 7.18
N ILE A 68 -6.13 -17.96 6.72
CA ILE A 68 -6.37 -17.75 5.31
C ILE A 68 -5.66 -16.47 4.88
N ALA A 69 -4.48 -16.64 4.28
CA ALA A 69 -3.76 -15.55 3.67
C ALA A 69 -4.59 -14.94 2.53
N LYS A 70 -4.55 -13.61 2.42
CA LYS A 70 -5.05 -12.96 1.21
C LYS A 70 -4.10 -13.33 0.07
N ASP A 71 -4.65 -13.74 -1.07
CA ASP A 71 -3.88 -13.87 -2.31
C ASP A 71 -2.99 -12.63 -2.47
N HIS A 72 -1.75 -12.81 -2.92
CA HIS A 72 -0.82 -11.71 -3.16
C HIS A 72 -1.46 -10.66 -4.07
N PHE A 73 -2.04 -9.65 -3.43
CA PHE A 73 -2.78 -8.60 -4.09
C PHE A 73 -1.75 -7.66 -4.67
N GLU A 74 -1.55 -7.73 -5.98
CA GLU A 74 -1.05 -6.55 -6.68
C GLU A 74 -2.06 -5.42 -6.40
N GLU A 75 -1.57 -4.28 -5.89
CA GLU A 75 -2.38 -3.09 -5.67
C GLU A 75 -2.92 -2.59 -7.02
N GLN A 76 -4.03 -3.18 -7.47
CA GLN A 76 -4.64 -2.80 -8.73
C GLN A 76 -5.41 -1.50 -8.52
N PHE A 77 -5.29 -0.57 -9.47
CA PHE A 77 -6.04 0.68 -9.46
C PHE A 77 -7.56 0.49 -9.45
N GLY A 78 -8.07 -0.71 -9.71
CA GLY A 78 -9.50 -1.02 -9.72
C GLY A 78 -10.25 -0.52 -8.48
N ASP A 79 -9.67 -0.65 -7.29
CA ASP A 79 -10.33 -0.25 -6.05
C ASP A 79 -10.35 1.27 -5.84
N GLN A 80 -9.26 1.96 -6.18
CA GLN A 80 -9.24 3.42 -6.21
C GLN A 80 -10.19 4.00 -7.27
N ILE A 81 -10.26 3.39 -8.46
CA ILE A 81 -11.22 3.81 -9.50
C ILE A 81 -12.67 3.59 -9.03
N ARG A 82 -12.95 2.48 -8.34
CA ARG A 82 -14.26 2.25 -7.70
C ARG A 82 -14.55 3.31 -6.65
N TRP A 83 -13.58 3.70 -5.84
CA TRP A 83 -13.71 4.77 -4.85
C TRP A 83 -14.03 6.14 -5.48
N ILE A 84 -13.29 6.53 -6.52
CA ILE A 84 -13.52 7.75 -7.31
C ILE A 84 -14.93 7.72 -7.91
N THR A 85 -15.32 6.58 -8.48
CA THR A 85 -16.64 6.41 -9.10
C THR A 85 -17.77 6.50 -8.07
N ALA A 86 -17.59 5.92 -6.89
CA ALA A 86 -18.55 6.01 -5.79
C ALA A 86 -18.71 7.46 -5.29
N HIS A 87 -17.60 8.21 -5.16
CA HIS A 87 -17.64 9.63 -4.83
C HIS A 87 -18.35 10.47 -5.92
N LYS A 88 -18.03 10.22 -7.19
CA LYS A 88 -18.69 10.90 -8.33
C LYS A 88 -20.21 10.71 -8.32
N LYS A 89 -20.68 9.50 -8.00
CA LYS A 89 -22.13 9.20 -7.89
C LYS A 89 -22.78 9.99 -6.76
N LYS A 90 -22.10 10.13 -5.62
CA LYS A 90 -22.61 10.87 -4.45
C LYS A 90 -22.70 12.38 -4.71
N HIS A 91 -21.74 12.95 -5.44
CA HIS A 91 -21.61 14.40 -5.64
C HIS A 91 -22.11 14.92 -6.99
N ARG A 92 -22.97 14.16 -7.71
CA ARG A 92 -23.66 14.52 -8.98
C ARG A 92 -22.96 15.63 -9.80
N GLN A 93 -22.10 15.22 -10.74
CA GLN A 93 -21.42 16.06 -11.75
C GLN A 93 -20.10 16.73 -11.34
N SER A 94 -19.48 16.37 -10.21
CA SER A 94 -18.12 16.85 -9.89
C SER A 94 -17.09 16.44 -10.95
N LYS A 95 -16.20 17.37 -11.30
CA LYS A 95 -15.03 17.10 -12.15
C LYS A 95 -14.05 16.19 -11.40
N LEU A 96 -13.22 15.44 -12.14
CA LEU A 96 -12.23 14.55 -11.52
C LEU A 96 -11.26 15.31 -10.60
N SER A 97 -10.82 16.50 -11.02
CA SER A 97 -9.97 17.37 -10.21
C SER A 97 -10.65 17.79 -8.90
N GLU A 98 -11.96 18.00 -8.88
CA GLU A 98 -12.69 18.34 -7.64
C GLU A 98 -12.76 17.14 -6.68
N ILE A 99 -13.03 15.94 -7.21
CA ILE A 99 -13.03 14.68 -6.43
C ILE A 99 -11.65 14.42 -5.83
N LEU A 100 -10.60 14.77 -6.55
CA LEU A 100 -9.21 14.63 -6.14
C LEU A 100 -8.66 15.91 -5.49
N HIS A 101 -9.50 16.85 -5.08
CA HIS A 101 -9.13 18.06 -4.35
C HIS A 101 -7.99 18.88 -4.99
N GLY A 102 -8.00 18.99 -6.32
CA GLY A 102 -7.01 19.74 -7.10
C GLY A 102 -5.67 19.02 -7.28
N SER A 103 -5.56 17.74 -6.90
CA SER A 103 -4.31 17.00 -7.01
C SER A 103 -3.86 16.83 -8.46
N GLU A 104 -2.59 17.12 -8.73
CA GLU A 104 -1.96 16.91 -10.03
C GLU A 104 -1.58 15.45 -10.27
N PHE A 105 -1.27 14.74 -9.19
CA PHE A 105 -0.90 13.32 -9.19
C PHE A 105 -1.83 12.49 -8.32
N TYR A 106 -2.07 11.25 -8.72
CA TYR A 106 -2.87 10.30 -7.96
C TYR A 106 -2.24 8.91 -7.99
N THR A 107 -1.97 8.34 -6.81
CA THR A 107 -1.24 7.07 -6.68
C THR A 107 -1.49 6.37 -5.35
N TYR A 108 -1.13 5.09 -5.27
CA TYR A 108 -1.04 4.38 -4.00
C TYR A 108 0.17 4.88 -3.19
N ARG A 109 -0.02 5.03 -1.87
CA ARG A 109 1.05 5.36 -0.93
C ARG A 109 2.24 4.40 -1.05
N GLY A 110 1.98 3.11 -1.30
CA GLY A 110 3.01 2.09 -1.46
C GLY A 110 4.06 2.45 -2.51
N LEU A 111 3.61 2.97 -3.67
CA LEU A 111 4.51 3.39 -4.74
C LEU A 111 5.37 4.60 -4.36
N LEU A 112 4.78 5.61 -3.69
CA LEU A 112 5.54 6.76 -3.19
C LEU A 112 6.60 6.34 -2.16
N LYS A 113 6.27 5.38 -1.28
CA LYS A 113 7.23 4.81 -0.33
C LYS A 113 8.40 4.16 -1.07
N LYS A 114 8.13 3.39 -2.13
CA LYS A 114 9.18 2.77 -2.97
C LYS A 114 10.08 3.85 -3.58
N ILE A 115 9.51 4.86 -4.23
CA ILE A 115 10.27 5.99 -4.81
C ILE A 115 11.14 6.67 -3.75
N ALA A 116 10.56 7.03 -2.60
CA ALA A 116 11.27 7.71 -1.52
C ALA A 116 12.39 6.86 -0.91
N SER A 117 12.30 5.53 -1.01
CA SER A 117 13.32 4.61 -0.51
C SER A 117 14.48 4.34 -1.48
N ILE A 118 14.35 4.73 -2.76
CA ILE A 118 15.38 4.49 -3.80
C ILE A 118 16.79 4.94 -3.34
N PRO A 119 16.98 6.14 -2.74
CA PRO A 119 18.32 6.58 -2.33
C PRO A 119 18.97 5.69 -1.28
N PHE A 120 18.19 4.93 -0.52
CA PHE A 120 18.63 4.08 0.59
C PHE A 120 18.67 2.59 0.22
N ALA A 121 18.38 2.24 -1.03
CA ALA A 121 18.44 0.85 -1.47
C ALA A 121 19.90 0.36 -1.51
N THR A 122 20.21 -0.63 -0.67
CA THR A 122 21.52 -1.32 -0.65
C THR A 122 21.61 -2.38 -1.75
N ARG A 123 22.80 -2.84 -2.12
CA ARG A 123 23.00 -3.87 -3.18
C ARG A 123 22.18 -5.17 -2.98
N ARG A 124 21.90 -5.58 -1.73
CA ARG A 124 21.05 -6.75 -1.41
C ARG A 124 19.55 -6.45 -1.55
N SER A 125 19.13 -5.21 -1.26
CA SER A 125 17.76 -4.73 -1.49
C SER A 125 17.54 -4.13 -2.88
N PHE A 126 18.59 -4.09 -3.70
CA PHE A 126 18.60 -3.45 -5.03
C PHE A 126 17.68 -4.20 -5.98
N PHE A 127 17.70 -5.52 -5.93
CA PHE A 127 16.84 -6.37 -6.77
C PHE A 127 15.34 -6.16 -6.53
N ASP A 128 14.93 -5.73 -5.34
CA ASP A 128 13.52 -5.40 -5.04
C ASP A 128 13.20 -3.91 -5.24
N ALA A 129 14.18 -3.03 -5.00
CA ALA A 129 13.99 -1.58 -5.07
C ALA A 129 14.20 -0.97 -6.46
N THR A 130 14.91 -1.63 -7.39
CA THR A 130 15.16 -1.10 -8.74
C THR A 130 14.45 -1.86 -9.86
N ASN A 131 13.78 -2.99 -9.56
CA ASN A 131 13.06 -3.79 -10.55
C ASN A 131 11.55 -3.53 -10.59
N PHE A 132 11.10 -2.34 -10.15
CA PHE A 132 9.74 -1.92 -10.38
C PHE A 132 9.69 -0.87 -11.50
N LYS A 133 8.71 -0.99 -12.37
CA LYS A 133 8.45 0.01 -13.41
C LYS A 133 7.27 0.85 -13.00
N ILE A 134 7.37 2.15 -13.19
CA ILE A 134 6.25 3.06 -12.99
C ILE A 134 5.60 3.33 -14.34
N VAL A 135 4.29 3.17 -14.39
CA VAL A 135 3.46 3.58 -15.51
C VAL A 135 2.74 4.86 -15.10
N ALA A 136 2.87 5.88 -15.93
CA ALA A 136 2.17 7.15 -15.77
C ALA A 136 1.10 7.31 -16.87
N VAL A 137 -0.12 7.67 -16.47
CA VAL A 137 -1.23 7.94 -17.39
C VAL A 137 -1.89 9.26 -17.04
N LYS A 138 -1.89 10.21 -17.97
CA LYS A 138 -2.61 11.48 -17.81
C LYS A 138 -4.06 11.33 -18.25
N PHE A 139 -5.00 11.61 -17.35
CA PHE A 139 -6.44 11.51 -17.61
C PHE A 139 -7.18 12.70 -16.98
N HIS A 140 -7.93 13.45 -17.81
CA HIS A 140 -8.63 14.67 -17.41
C HIS A 140 -7.78 15.65 -16.57
N GLY A 141 -6.52 15.84 -16.95
CA GLY A 141 -5.61 16.78 -16.28
C GLY A 141 -4.88 16.23 -15.06
N VAL A 142 -5.20 15.01 -14.60
CA VAL A 142 -4.55 14.35 -13.45
C VAL A 142 -3.63 13.24 -13.95
N ILE A 143 -2.44 13.10 -13.35
CA ILE A 143 -1.47 12.04 -13.66
C ILE A 143 -1.65 10.90 -12.67
N PHE A 144 -2.07 9.74 -13.17
CA PHE A 144 -2.16 8.50 -12.42
C PHE A 144 -0.83 7.76 -12.48
N LEU A 145 -0.28 7.40 -11.33
CA LEU A 145 0.96 6.62 -11.25
C LEU A 145 0.66 5.24 -10.68
N CYS A 146 0.95 4.20 -11.46
CA CYS A 146 0.86 2.81 -11.02
C CYS A 146 2.18 2.07 -11.17
N GLU A 147 2.38 1.08 -10.32
CA GLU A 147 3.43 0.09 -10.56
C GLU A 147 2.95 -0.83 -11.68
N ALA A 148 3.81 -1.06 -12.68
CA ALA A 148 3.53 -2.03 -13.72
C ALA A 148 3.43 -3.43 -13.10
N PRO A 149 2.49 -4.29 -13.56
CA PRO A 149 2.43 -5.67 -13.10
C PRO A 149 3.79 -6.32 -13.28
N ARG A 150 4.23 -7.08 -12.27
CA ARG A 150 5.52 -7.74 -12.32
C ARG A 150 5.41 -8.84 -13.38
N ASN A 151 6.24 -8.79 -14.43
CA ASN A 151 6.25 -9.84 -15.43
C ASN A 151 6.94 -11.09 -14.85
N PRO A 152 6.23 -12.22 -14.65
CA PRO A 152 6.81 -13.40 -14.01
C PRO A 152 7.97 -14.02 -14.80
N SER A 153 8.11 -13.74 -16.11
CA SER A 153 9.24 -14.23 -16.90
C SER A 153 10.58 -13.56 -16.56
N PHE A 154 10.57 -12.31 -16.06
CA PHE A 154 11.80 -11.61 -15.66
C PHE A 154 12.38 -12.16 -14.35
N TYR A 155 11.53 -12.76 -13.50
CA TYR A 155 11.96 -13.42 -12.27
C TYR A 155 12.57 -14.80 -12.55
N LYS A 156 12.08 -15.54 -13.56
CA LYS A 156 12.68 -16.86 -13.91
C LYS A 156 14.13 -16.80 -14.35
N ASP A 157 14.61 -15.67 -14.87
CA ASP A 157 16.01 -15.53 -15.28
C ASP A 157 16.88 -14.83 -14.23
N SER A 158 16.30 -14.06 -13.30
CA SER A 158 17.03 -13.44 -12.18
C SER A 158 17.11 -14.33 -10.93
N PHE A 159 16.19 -15.29 -10.77
CA PHE A 159 16.16 -16.23 -9.64
C PHE A 159 16.87 -17.57 -9.95
N LYS A 160 17.44 -17.74 -11.15
CA LYS A 160 18.30 -18.90 -11.46
C LYS A 160 19.69 -18.81 -10.82
N GLN A 161 20.02 -17.73 -10.10
CA GLN A 161 21.30 -17.59 -9.41
C GLN A 161 21.23 -17.76 -7.89
N ASP A 162 20.05 -17.76 -7.26
CA ASP A 162 19.94 -17.90 -5.80
C ASP A 162 19.05 -19.10 -5.43
N GLU A 163 19.65 -20.29 -5.44
CA GLU A 163 19.07 -21.50 -4.83
C GLU A 163 18.86 -21.36 -3.29
N GLU A 164 19.31 -20.26 -2.69
CA GLU A 164 19.13 -19.91 -1.27
C GLU A 164 17.76 -19.31 -0.90
N TYR A 165 16.94 -18.86 -1.86
CA TYR A 165 15.59 -18.30 -1.59
C TYR A 165 14.48 -19.37 -1.46
N SER A 166 14.84 -20.66 -1.40
CA SER A 166 13.90 -21.77 -1.17
C SER A 166 13.68 -22.09 0.31
N PHE A 167 14.52 -21.56 1.20
CA PHE A 167 14.19 -21.44 2.61
C PHE A 167 13.26 -20.24 2.79
N CYS A 168 12.19 -20.42 3.58
CA CYS A 168 11.35 -19.34 4.14
C CYS A 168 10.00 -19.04 3.44
N GLU A 169 9.38 -19.91 2.62
CA GLU A 169 7.94 -19.68 2.32
C GLU A 169 7.10 -19.75 3.61
N ASP A 170 7.27 -20.79 4.42
CA ASP A 170 6.50 -20.96 5.67
C ASP A 170 6.88 -19.91 6.73
N GLU A 171 8.17 -19.61 6.90
CA GLU A 171 8.60 -18.56 7.84
C GLU A 171 8.16 -17.14 7.42
N ASN A 172 8.19 -16.81 6.12
CA ASN A 172 7.63 -15.54 5.63
C ASN A 172 6.11 -15.49 5.82
N MET A 173 5.42 -16.62 5.63
CA MET A 173 3.99 -16.72 5.90
C MET A 173 3.67 -16.58 7.40
N ARG A 174 4.50 -17.14 8.29
CA ARG A 174 4.40 -16.91 9.75
C ARG A 174 4.65 -15.45 10.11
N ALA A 175 5.65 -14.81 9.54
CA ALA A 175 5.92 -13.39 9.77
C ALA A 175 4.73 -12.51 9.31
N TYR A 176 4.17 -12.81 8.13
CA TYR A 176 2.97 -12.15 7.62
C TYR A 176 1.76 -12.37 8.55
N TYR A 177 1.59 -13.59 9.04
CA TYR A 177 0.55 -13.92 10.01
C TYR A 177 0.72 -13.14 11.31
N TYR A 178 1.91 -13.11 11.90
CA TYR A 178 2.20 -12.41 13.15
C TYR A 178 1.87 -10.93 13.06
N GLY A 179 2.13 -10.27 11.92
CA GLY A 179 1.69 -8.91 11.69
C GLY A 179 0.17 -8.76 11.75
N ASN A 180 -0.57 -9.63 11.08
CA ASN A 180 -2.04 -9.63 11.11
C ASN A 180 -2.59 -9.93 12.50
N LYS A 181 -2.00 -10.90 13.21
CA LYS A 181 -2.40 -11.32 14.55
C LYS A 181 -2.13 -10.22 15.58
N PHE A 182 -0.98 -9.59 15.52
CA PHE A 182 -0.65 -8.43 16.35
C PHE A 182 -1.71 -7.34 16.21
N GLU A 183 -2.03 -6.94 14.97
CA GLU A 183 -3.08 -5.94 14.73
C GLU A 183 -4.45 -6.36 15.30
N GLN A 184 -4.80 -7.65 15.24
CA GLN A 184 -6.04 -8.16 15.84
C GLN A 184 -6.04 -8.05 17.36
N LEU A 185 -4.92 -8.32 18.03
CA LEU A 185 -4.83 -8.30 19.49
C LEU A 185 -4.79 -6.88 20.05
N ILE A 186 -4.10 -5.96 19.37
CA ILE A 186 -3.89 -4.57 19.83
C ILE A 186 -4.99 -3.61 19.39
N THR A 187 -5.97 -4.05 18.61
CA THR A 187 -7.06 -3.17 18.14
C THR A 187 -8.44 -3.72 18.48
N SER A 188 -9.44 -2.84 18.52
CA SER A 188 -10.84 -3.20 18.77
C SER A 188 -11.78 -2.50 17.79
N THR A 189 -12.92 -3.12 17.52
CA THR A 189 -14.01 -2.52 16.72
C THR A 189 -14.96 -1.66 17.57
N SER A 190 -14.83 -1.72 18.89
CA SER A 190 -15.58 -0.87 19.80
C SER A 190 -15.16 0.57 19.64
N LYS A 191 -16.14 1.45 19.45
CA LYS A 191 -15.97 2.88 19.71
C LYS A 191 -15.61 3.01 21.19
N TYR A 192 -14.32 3.16 21.52
CA TYR A 192 -13.99 3.77 22.80
C TYR A 192 -14.63 5.16 22.76
N ARG A 193 -15.77 5.30 23.43
CA ARG A 193 -16.21 6.61 23.89
C ARG A 193 -15.11 7.04 24.84
N VAL A 194 -14.23 7.91 24.37
CA VAL A 194 -13.38 8.70 25.27
C VAL A 194 -14.36 9.35 26.25
N ALA A 195 -14.29 8.92 27.50
CA ALA A 195 -15.06 9.49 28.60
C ALA A 195 -14.51 10.89 28.94
#